data_AF-A0A8J6CB97-F1
#
_entry.id   AF-A0A8J6CB97-F1
#
_cell.length_a   1.000
_cell.length_b   1.000
_cell.length_c   1.000
_cell.angle_alpha   90.00
_cell.angle_beta   90.00
_cell.angle_gamma   90.00
#
_symmetry.space_group_name_H-M   'P 1'
#
loop_
_entity.id
_entity.type
_entity.pdbx_description
1 polymer ?
#
loop_
_entity_poly.entity_id
_entity_poly.type
_entity_poly.pdbx_seq_one_letter_code
_entity_poly.pdbx_strand_id
1 'polypeptide(L)'
;MPRLITVFAMALAALAALDATAASQIVQLDDGSFSGYLADILCWELKVGIDGADMINAPETHTVHCMRDIGDCIDSGFGVLEQPASGSGPYSLKYTFDQAGNAMALDLLKKTRKRNDYIVSVKGDVSGGKIAVTEIVEYGGGGAAGGGAGGAPGAARATEAGLVAHFCMMAVAFGALFPWGVALARSGRGARGAAPDAWFKAHRRVQIAGWLLQLGGLVAAVVYVQNRGGGHFNSPHTRIGIAVVAITTAQPLLAALRPHAPEDGATKSGAREAWERAHKVVGIAILVGGIVAASTGIASARSLGYGGEATGSATALLCFGLVTAACYMALHWAGKGAALTGAVVSALGGSAPPAERAVGAHDAAFDKLPAGDAPSTTA
;
A
#
# COMPACT_ATOMS: atom_id res chain seq x y z
N MET A 1 -8.46 23.13 28.71
CA MET A 1 -8.73 22.64 27.35
C MET A 1 -8.10 23.45 26.19
N PRO A 2 -6.98 24.21 26.32
CA PRO A 2 -6.35 24.85 25.15
C PRO A 2 -5.16 24.06 24.55
N ARG A 3 -4.75 22.92 25.14
CA ARG A 3 -3.52 22.19 24.75
C ARG A 3 -3.72 21.06 23.73
N LEU A 4 -4.96 20.76 23.33
CA LEU A 4 -5.23 19.76 22.26
C LEU A 4 -5.22 20.38 20.85
N ILE A 5 -5.47 21.69 20.73
CA ILE A 5 -5.53 22.39 19.43
C ILE A 5 -4.11 22.67 18.90
N THR A 6 -3.12 22.86 19.78
CA THR A 6 -1.72 23.13 19.40
C THR A 6 -1.01 21.89 18.85
N VAL A 7 -1.38 20.69 19.29
CA VAL A 7 -0.80 19.43 18.78
C VAL A 7 -1.37 19.07 17.41
N PHE A 8 -2.62 19.46 17.14
CA PHE A 8 -3.23 19.30 15.81
C PHE A 8 -2.66 20.30 14.78
N ALA A 9 -2.33 21.52 15.19
CA ALA A 9 -1.70 22.51 14.32
C ALA A 9 -0.22 22.19 13.98
N MET A 10 0.53 21.58 14.91
CA MET A 10 1.93 21.19 14.66
C MET A 10 2.06 19.94 13.77
N ALA A 11 1.07 19.03 13.80
CA ALA A 11 1.02 17.90 12.87
C ALA A 11 0.66 18.33 11.43
N LEU A 12 -0.08 19.44 11.26
CA LEU A 12 -0.41 20.00 9.96
C LEU A 12 0.73 20.88 9.39
N ALA A 13 1.52 21.54 10.25
CA ALA A 13 2.68 22.33 9.85
C ALA A 13 3.91 21.47 9.45
N ALA A 14 4.08 20.29 10.05
CA ALA A 14 5.12 19.35 9.63
C ALA A 14 4.87 18.72 8.23
N LEU A 15 3.64 18.82 7.71
CA LEU A 15 3.29 18.40 6.36
C LEU A 15 3.50 19.52 5.32
N ALA A 16 3.72 20.78 5.76
CA ALA A 16 3.94 21.94 4.89
C ALA A 16 5.42 22.36 4.77
N ALA A 17 6.36 21.64 5.39
CA ALA A 17 7.80 21.92 5.34
C ALA A 17 8.58 20.99 4.39
N LEU A 18 7.91 20.16 3.60
CA LEU A 18 8.50 19.49 2.44
C LEU A 18 7.95 20.15 1.17
N ASP A 19 8.44 21.35 0.86
CA ASP A 19 8.45 21.79 -0.53
C ASP A 19 9.57 22.80 -0.79
N ALA A 20 10.04 22.81 -2.04
CA ALA A 20 11.12 23.63 -2.61
C ALA A 20 12.57 23.15 -2.40
N THR A 21 12.96 22.10 -3.14
CA THR A 21 13.99 22.25 -4.19
C THR A 21 13.94 21.04 -5.14
N ALA A 22 13.17 21.17 -6.22
CA ALA A 22 13.47 20.63 -7.56
C ALA A 22 12.26 20.88 -8.48
N ALA A 23 12.01 22.14 -8.81
CA ALA A 23 11.19 22.47 -9.97
C ALA A 23 12.09 23.06 -11.06
N SER A 24 11.87 22.60 -12.30
CA SER A 24 12.54 22.92 -13.57
C SER A 24 13.92 22.27 -13.74
N GLN A 25 14.19 21.46 -14.76
CA GLN A 25 13.89 21.65 -16.19
C GLN A 25 13.42 20.32 -16.83
N ILE A 26 12.23 20.29 -17.44
CA ILE A 26 11.82 19.19 -18.33
C ILE A 26 12.08 19.65 -19.77
N VAL A 27 13.02 19.00 -20.43
CA VAL A 27 13.16 19.03 -21.89
C VAL A 27 12.12 18.06 -22.45
N GLN A 28 11.15 18.57 -23.21
CA GLN A 28 10.29 17.72 -24.04
C GLN A 28 11.13 17.14 -25.19
N LEU A 29 11.19 15.81 -25.29
CA LEU A 29 11.71 15.11 -26.46
C LEU A 29 10.54 14.30 -27.04
N ASP A 30 9.91 14.82 -28.09
CA ASP A 30 8.89 14.13 -28.87
C ASP A 30 9.58 13.09 -29.78
N ASP A 31 9.60 11.82 -29.38
CA ASP A 31 10.16 10.73 -30.18
C ASP A 31 9.18 10.17 -31.25
N GLY A 32 8.02 10.81 -31.40
CA GLY A 32 6.99 10.45 -32.38
C GLY A 32 6.27 9.13 -32.09
N SER A 33 6.45 8.54 -30.90
CA SER A 33 5.79 7.28 -30.52
C SER A 33 4.45 7.51 -29.82
N PHE A 34 3.48 6.63 -30.08
CA PHE A 34 2.14 6.66 -29.50
C PHE A 34 1.84 5.33 -28.81
N SER A 35 1.36 5.39 -27.57
CA SER A 35 0.96 4.19 -26.83
C SER A 35 -0.51 4.23 -26.46
N GLY A 36 -1.19 3.09 -26.53
CA GLY A 36 -2.61 2.98 -26.22
C GLY A 36 -3.16 1.56 -26.39
N TYR A 37 -4.44 1.39 -26.07
CA TYR A 37 -5.11 0.10 -26.26
C TYR A 37 -5.20 -0.21 -27.75
N LEU A 38 -4.75 -1.41 -28.12
CA LEU A 38 -5.00 -1.93 -29.45
C LEU A 38 -6.49 -2.28 -29.56
N ALA A 39 -7.12 -1.86 -30.64
CA ALA A 39 -8.51 -2.19 -30.94
C ALA A 39 -8.66 -2.55 -32.42
N ASP A 40 -9.49 -3.53 -32.72
CA ASP A 40 -9.98 -3.69 -34.09
C ASP A 40 -11.03 -2.62 -34.43
N ILE A 41 -11.07 -2.22 -35.71
CA ILE A 41 -11.91 -1.09 -36.14
C ILE A 41 -13.39 -1.45 -36.07
N LEU A 42 -13.77 -2.70 -36.33
CA LEU A 42 -15.16 -3.16 -36.24
C LEU A 42 -15.72 -2.96 -34.82
N CYS A 43 -15.06 -3.50 -33.80
CA CYS A 43 -15.49 -3.37 -32.41
C CYS A 43 -15.48 -1.90 -31.97
N TRP A 44 -14.49 -1.12 -32.42
CA TRP A 44 -14.45 0.31 -32.16
C TRP A 44 -15.65 1.06 -32.77
N GLU A 45 -16.03 0.77 -34.01
CA GLU A 45 -17.17 1.41 -34.69
C GLU A 45 -18.50 1.04 -34.02
N LEU A 46 -18.64 -0.22 -33.60
CA LEU A 46 -19.79 -0.71 -32.85
C LEU A 46 -19.90 -0.14 -31.42
N LYS A 47 -18.80 0.43 -30.90
CA LYS A 47 -18.66 0.90 -29.50
C LYS A 47 -18.78 -0.21 -28.45
N VAL A 48 -19.01 -1.44 -28.88
CA VAL A 48 -19.03 -2.65 -28.08
C VAL A 48 -18.33 -3.75 -28.87
N GLY A 49 -17.45 -4.49 -28.21
CA GLY A 49 -16.78 -5.63 -28.81
C GLY A 49 -17.73 -6.79 -29.05
N ILE A 50 -17.43 -7.64 -30.02
CA ILE A 50 -18.18 -8.89 -30.24
C ILE A 50 -18.07 -9.81 -29.01
N ASP A 51 -17.00 -9.64 -28.23
CA ASP A 51 -16.77 -10.27 -26.94
C ASP A 51 -17.49 -9.59 -25.75
N GLY A 52 -18.27 -8.54 -26.01
CA GLY A 52 -19.04 -7.79 -25.01
C GLY A 52 -18.25 -6.69 -24.30
N ALA A 53 -17.01 -6.39 -24.73
CA ALA A 53 -16.20 -5.33 -24.15
C ALA A 53 -16.77 -3.92 -24.43
N ASP A 54 -16.74 -3.01 -23.45
CA ASP A 54 -17.09 -1.60 -23.65
C ASP A 54 -15.88 -0.85 -24.22
N MET A 55 -15.90 -0.58 -25.52
CA MET A 55 -14.77 0.03 -26.24
C MET A 55 -14.60 1.52 -25.92
N ILE A 56 -15.60 2.15 -25.30
CA ILE A 56 -15.57 3.56 -24.94
C ILE A 56 -15.00 3.74 -23.53
N ASN A 57 -15.44 2.92 -22.57
CA ASN A 57 -15.15 3.16 -21.16
C ASN A 57 -14.25 2.10 -20.52
N ALA A 58 -14.17 0.90 -21.09
CA ALA A 58 -13.40 -0.21 -20.53
C ALA A 58 -12.70 -1.07 -21.62
N PRO A 59 -11.91 -0.46 -22.52
CA PRO A 59 -11.24 -1.19 -23.61
C PRO A 59 -10.25 -2.25 -23.11
N GLU A 60 -9.81 -2.19 -21.85
CA GLU A 60 -8.99 -3.24 -21.23
C GLU A 60 -9.70 -4.59 -21.13
N THR A 61 -11.04 -4.59 -21.19
CA THR A 61 -11.83 -5.82 -21.15
C THR A 61 -11.86 -6.54 -22.49
N HIS A 62 -11.48 -5.86 -23.57
CA HIS A 62 -11.44 -6.40 -24.92
C HIS A 62 -10.36 -7.48 -25.06
N THR A 63 -10.74 -8.59 -25.67
CA THR A 63 -9.96 -9.82 -25.65
C THR A 63 -9.05 -9.93 -26.86
N VAL A 64 -7.86 -10.49 -26.62
CA VAL A 64 -6.94 -10.89 -27.69
C VAL A 64 -7.59 -11.92 -28.61
N HIS A 65 -8.51 -12.75 -28.10
CA HIS A 65 -9.29 -13.69 -28.92
C HIS A 65 -10.10 -12.96 -30.00
N CYS A 66 -10.81 -11.88 -29.62
CA CYS A 66 -11.58 -11.07 -30.55
C CYS A 66 -10.67 -10.47 -31.64
N MET A 67 -9.54 -9.88 -31.24
CA MET A 67 -8.61 -9.22 -32.16
C MET A 67 -7.75 -10.19 -33.00
N ARG A 68 -7.56 -11.45 -32.59
CA ARG A 68 -6.63 -12.40 -33.23
C ARG A 68 -7.31 -13.52 -34.00
N ASP A 69 -8.47 -13.97 -33.52
CA ASP A 69 -9.08 -15.23 -33.96
C ASP A 69 -10.41 -15.02 -34.72
N ILE A 70 -11.01 -13.82 -34.64
CA ILE A 70 -12.26 -13.50 -35.34
C ILE A 70 -11.94 -12.79 -36.66
N GLY A 71 -12.26 -13.44 -37.79
CA GLY A 71 -11.94 -12.93 -39.14
C GLY A 71 -12.44 -11.51 -39.40
N ASP A 72 -13.71 -11.22 -39.07
CA ASP A 72 -14.31 -9.90 -39.29
C ASP A 72 -13.58 -8.78 -38.52
N CYS A 73 -13.11 -9.07 -37.30
CA CYS A 73 -12.30 -8.13 -36.52
C CYS A 73 -10.94 -7.90 -37.16
N ILE A 74 -10.25 -8.95 -37.60
CA ILE A 74 -8.95 -8.86 -38.26
C ILE A 74 -9.05 -8.08 -39.57
N ASP A 75 -10.06 -8.38 -40.39
CA ASP A 75 -10.25 -7.80 -41.72
C ASP A 75 -10.67 -6.32 -41.65
N SER A 76 -11.29 -5.90 -40.55
CA SER A 76 -11.59 -4.48 -40.28
C SER A 76 -10.33 -3.62 -40.07
N GLY A 77 -9.19 -4.26 -39.78
CA GLY A 77 -7.94 -3.61 -39.42
C GLY A 77 -7.90 -3.20 -37.95
N PHE A 78 -6.82 -2.52 -37.58
CA PHE A 78 -6.51 -2.14 -36.20
C PHE A 78 -6.23 -0.64 -36.06
N GLY A 79 -6.35 -0.16 -34.84
CA GLY A 79 -5.93 1.16 -34.45
C GLY A 79 -5.52 1.23 -32.99
N VAL A 80 -5.07 2.41 -32.59
CA VAL A 80 -4.66 2.71 -31.22
C VAL A 80 -5.64 3.69 -30.59
N LEU A 81 -6.18 3.32 -29.43
CA LEU A 81 -7.06 4.16 -28.64
C LEU A 81 -6.25 5.08 -27.73
N GLU A 82 -6.67 6.32 -27.67
CA GLU A 82 -6.15 7.33 -26.75
C GLU A 82 -7.19 7.64 -25.68
N GLN A 83 -6.69 7.78 -24.46
CA GLN A 83 -7.48 8.38 -23.39
C GLN A 83 -7.35 9.91 -23.48
N PRO A 84 -8.42 10.68 -23.25
CA PRO A 84 -8.35 12.14 -23.24
C PRO A 84 -7.23 12.63 -22.32
N ALA A 85 -6.61 13.77 -22.64
CA ALA A 85 -5.51 14.35 -21.86
C ALA A 85 -5.85 14.61 -20.38
N SER A 86 -7.15 14.69 -20.04
CA SER A 86 -7.67 14.75 -18.68
C SER A 86 -7.51 13.44 -17.88
N GLY A 87 -7.05 12.35 -18.51
CA GLY A 87 -6.95 11.01 -17.93
C GLY A 87 -8.31 10.42 -17.53
N SER A 88 -9.42 11.10 -17.85
CA SER A 88 -10.77 10.75 -17.44
C SER A 88 -11.73 11.14 -18.55
N GLY A 89 -12.52 10.17 -19.01
CA GLY A 89 -13.41 10.34 -20.14
C GLY A 89 -13.37 9.16 -21.11
N PRO A 90 -14.27 9.15 -22.10
CA PRO A 90 -14.34 8.09 -23.09
C PRO A 90 -13.04 8.00 -23.88
N TYR A 91 -12.55 6.79 -24.10
CA TYR A 91 -11.49 6.54 -25.06
C TYR A 91 -11.94 7.00 -26.45
N SER A 92 -10.98 7.48 -27.21
CA SER A 92 -11.15 7.86 -28.61
C SER A 92 -10.12 7.14 -29.46
N LEU A 93 -10.52 6.65 -30.64
CA LEU A 93 -9.58 6.17 -31.63
C LEU A 93 -8.68 7.31 -32.10
N LYS A 94 -7.38 7.19 -31.84
CA LYS A 94 -6.39 8.20 -32.21
C LYS A 94 -5.99 8.04 -33.66
N TYR A 95 -5.51 6.84 -34.00
CA TYR A 95 -5.07 6.50 -35.35
C TYR A 95 -5.53 5.11 -35.74
N THR A 96 -5.90 4.99 -37.01
CA THR A 96 -5.99 3.70 -37.69
C THR A 96 -4.64 3.35 -38.31
N PHE A 97 -4.31 2.06 -38.34
CA PHE A 97 -3.07 1.60 -38.94
C PHE A 97 -3.23 1.42 -40.45
N ASP A 98 -2.13 1.59 -41.17
CA ASP A 98 -2.03 1.21 -42.56
C ASP A 98 -1.96 -0.32 -42.72
N GLN A 99 -1.92 -0.80 -43.97
CA GLN A 99 -1.90 -2.24 -44.25
C GLN A 99 -0.69 -2.95 -43.61
N ALA A 100 0.48 -2.30 -43.61
CA ALA A 100 1.67 -2.83 -42.98
C ALA A 100 1.51 -2.90 -41.46
N GLY A 101 1.02 -1.82 -40.83
CA GLY A 101 0.70 -1.78 -39.41
C GLY A 101 -0.31 -2.83 -38.96
N ASN A 102 -1.35 -3.07 -39.76
CA ASN A 102 -2.34 -4.12 -39.48
C ASN A 102 -1.72 -5.51 -39.46
N ALA A 103 -0.83 -5.81 -40.42
CA ALA A 103 -0.12 -7.09 -40.46
C ALA A 103 0.81 -7.25 -39.24
N MET A 104 1.52 -6.19 -38.84
CA MET A 104 2.39 -6.22 -37.68
C MET A 104 1.62 -6.35 -36.35
N ALA A 105 0.48 -5.68 -36.20
CA ALA A 105 -0.39 -5.82 -35.03
C ALA A 105 -0.89 -7.26 -34.88
N LEU A 106 -1.32 -7.90 -35.97
CA LEU A 106 -1.77 -9.29 -35.96
C LEU A 106 -0.63 -10.27 -35.62
N ASP A 107 0.57 -10.05 -36.15
CA ASP A 107 1.75 -10.86 -35.82
C ASP A 107 2.10 -10.76 -34.33
N LEU A 108 1.99 -9.56 -33.75
CA LEU A 108 2.20 -9.32 -32.34
C LEU A 108 1.14 -10.04 -31.47
N LEU A 109 -0.15 -9.94 -31.85
CA LEU A 109 -1.25 -10.65 -31.17
C LEU A 109 -1.10 -12.18 -31.23
N LYS A 110 -0.51 -12.73 -32.30
CA LYS A 110 -0.20 -14.18 -32.39
C LYS A 110 0.88 -14.63 -31.43
N LYS A 111 1.77 -13.72 -31.00
CA LYS A 111 2.90 -14.01 -30.11
C LYS A 111 2.58 -13.81 -28.64
N THR A 112 1.56 -13.01 -28.31
CA THR A 112 1.24 -12.71 -26.92
C THR A 112 0.58 -13.88 -26.19
N ARG A 113 0.77 -13.93 -24.86
CA ARG A 113 0.07 -14.82 -23.93
C ARG A 113 -1.07 -14.11 -23.18
N LYS A 114 -1.23 -12.80 -23.38
CA LYS A 114 -2.31 -12.04 -22.76
C LYS A 114 -3.67 -12.49 -23.28
N ARG A 115 -4.68 -12.38 -22.42
CA ARG A 115 -6.08 -12.68 -22.78
C ARG A 115 -6.86 -11.41 -23.12
N ASN A 116 -6.53 -10.30 -22.47
CA ASN A 116 -7.09 -8.95 -22.62
C ASN A 116 -6.07 -7.92 -22.11
N ASP A 117 -6.47 -6.66 -21.90
CA ASP A 117 -5.61 -5.55 -21.46
C ASP A 117 -4.38 -5.39 -22.37
N TYR A 118 -4.64 -5.34 -23.68
CA TYR A 118 -3.60 -5.35 -24.71
C TYR A 118 -3.23 -3.93 -25.17
N ILE A 119 -2.02 -3.51 -24.83
CA ILE A 119 -1.49 -2.17 -25.10
C ILE A 119 -0.28 -2.30 -26.02
N VAL A 120 -0.21 -1.42 -27.01
CA VAL A 120 0.88 -1.34 -27.97
C VAL A 120 1.57 0.02 -27.93
N SER A 121 2.86 0.05 -28.25
CA SER A 121 3.57 1.27 -28.62
C SER A 121 3.82 1.24 -30.12
N VAL A 122 3.48 2.33 -30.81
CA VAL A 122 3.45 2.45 -32.26
C VAL A 122 4.25 3.68 -32.69
N LYS A 123 5.11 3.53 -33.69
CA LYS A 123 5.77 4.64 -34.39
C LYS A 123 5.43 4.61 -35.86
N GLY A 124 5.43 5.78 -36.47
CA GLY A 124 5.10 5.90 -37.88
C GLY A 124 4.79 7.33 -38.30
N ASP A 125 4.65 7.51 -39.61
CA ASP A 125 4.27 8.79 -40.19
C ASP A 125 2.75 8.97 -40.13
N VAL A 126 2.32 10.06 -39.50
CA VAL A 126 0.89 10.36 -39.31
C VAL A 126 0.38 11.23 -40.45
N SER A 127 -0.72 10.81 -41.07
CA SER A 127 -1.44 11.60 -42.08
C SER A 127 -2.93 11.28 -42.06
N GLY A 128 -3.77 12.30 -41.90
CA GLY A 128 -5.23 12.17 -42.02
C GLY A 128 -5.90 11.17 -41.08
N GLY A 129 -5.44 11.07 -39.82
CA GLY A 129 -5.99 10.11 -38.84
C GLY A 129 -5.54 8.65 -39.05
N LYS A 130 -4.60 8.44 -39.98
CA LYS A 130 -3.90 7.17 -40.19
C LYS A 130 -2.44 7.31 -39.81
N ILE A 131 -1.85 6.22 -39.35
CA ILE A 131 -0.42 6.11 -39.10
C ILE A 131 0.16 5.03 -40.02
N ALA A 132 1.16 5.41 -40.80
CA ALA A 132 1.98 4.47 -41.57
C ALA A 132 2.97 3.84 -40.60
N VAL A 133 2.63 2.67 -40.05
CA VAL A 133 3.37 2.10 -38.92
C VAL A 133 4.73 1.61 -39.40
N THR A 134 5.78 2.09 -38.77
CA THR A 134 7.16 1.66 -38.99
C THR A 134 7.66 0.72 -37.89
N GLU A 135 7.10 0.84 -36.68
CA GLU A 135 7.41 -0.02 -35.54
C GLU A 135 6.15 -0.20 -34.69
N ILE A 136 5.85 -1.44 -34.28
CA ILE A 136 4.84 -1.75 -33.26
C ILE A 136 5.36 -2.83 -32.33
N VAL A 137 5.23 -2.60 -31.03
CA VAL A 137 5.69 -3.53 -29.99
C VAL A 137 4.65 -3.68 -28.90
N GLU A 138 4.60 -4.86 -28.29
CA GLU A 138 3.76 -5.09 -27.11
C GLU A 138 4.35 -4.28 -25.95
N TYR A 139 3.54 -3.40 -25.38
CA TYR A 139 3.98 -2.56 -24.28
C TYR A 139 4.29 -3.45 -23.05
N GLY A 140 5.58 -3.54 -22.68
CA GLY A 140 6.08 -4.33 -21.55
C GLY A 140 6.51 -5.78 -21.87
N GLY A 141 6.52 -6.21 -23.13
CA GLY A 141 6.97 -7.55 -23.55
C GLY A 141 8.34 -7.53 -24.22
N GLY A 142 9.40 -7.92 -23.50
CA GLY A 142 10.77 -7.91 -24.02
C GLY A 142 11.06 -9.03 -25.04
N GLY A 143 11.53 -8.63 -26.22
CA GLY A 143 12.39 -9.42 -27.11
C GLY A 143 13.65 -8.61 -27.39
N ALA A 144 14.81 -9.09 -26.95
CA ALA A 144 16.09 -8.39 -26.97
C ALA A 144 16.76 -8.43 -28.36
N ALA A 145 17.20 -7.28 -28.86
CA ALA A 145 18.53 -7.03 -29.47
C ALA A 145 18.61 -5.62 -30.07
N GLY A 146 19.68 -4.88 -29.75
CA GLY A 146 20.06 -3.64 -30.44
C GLY A 146 20.23 -2.44 -29.51
N GLY A 147 21.41 -2.33 -28.89
CA GLY A 147 21.75 -1.24 -27.98
C GLY A 147 21.87 0.12 -28.67
N GLY A 148 21.27 1.11 -28.03
CA GLY A 148 21.46 2.54 -28.29
C GLY A 148 20.97 3.30 -27.06
N ALA A 149 21.89 3.68 -26.19
CA ALA A 149 21.61 4.49 -25.02
C ALA A 149 21.06 5.86 -25.45
N GLY A 150 19.85 6.18 -24.99
CA GLY A 150 19.21 7.45 -25.32
C GLY A 150 17.77 7.50 -24.83
N GLY A 151 17.58 7.48 -23.51
CA GLY A 151 16.41 8.08 -22.84
C GLY A 151 15.02 7.66 -23.30
N ALA A 152 14.67 6.40 -23.07
CA ALA A 152 13.30 5.94 -22.88
C ALA A 152 12.82 6.37 -21.46
N PRO A 153 11.53 6.25 -21.06
CA PRO A 153 10.78 5.04 -21.36
C PRO A 153 9.29 5.28 -21.64
N GLY A 154 8.56 4.21 -21.92
CA GLY A 154 7.30 4.12 -21.20
C GLY A 154 7.64 4.41 -19.75
N ALA A 155 7.34 5.62 -19.26
CA ALA A 155 7.50 5.94 -17.85
C ALA A 155 6.99 4.70 -17.11
N ALA A 156 7.81 4.08 -16.27
CA ALA A 156 7.41 2.93 -15.48
C ALA A 156 6.23 3.38 -14.61
N ARG A 157 5.00 3.43 -15.18
CA ARG A 157 4.04 4.54 -14.99
C ARG A 157 4.57 5.52 -13.96
N ALA A 158 5.46 6.46 -14.35
CA ALA A 158 6.31 7.23 -13.41
C ALA A 158 5.55 7.38 -12.12
N THR A 159 5.96 6.63 -11.09
CA THR A 159 5.04 6.31 -10.00
C THR A 159 4.49 7.62 -9.49
N GLU A 160 3.22 7.90 -9.80
CA GLU A 160 2.67 9.22 -9.50
C GLU A 160 2.81 9.37 -8.00
N ALA A 161 3.29 10.52 -7.55
CA ALA A 161 3.63 10.71 -6.14
C ALA A 161 2.50 10.24 -5.21
N GLY A 162 1.24 10.37 -5.64
CA GLY A 162 0.06 9.84 -4.95
C GLY A 162 0.04 8.30 -4.81
N LEU A 163 0.43 7.54 -5.82
CA LEU A 163 0.49 6.08 -5.72
C LEU A 163 1.70 5.60 -4.88
N VAL A 164 2.87 6.23 -5.01
CA VAL A 164 4.01 5.95 -4.12
C VAL A 164 3.63 6.26 -2.68
N ALA A 165 3.02 7.43 -2.45
CA ALA A 165 2.55 7.83 -1.13
C ALA A 165 1.56 6.81 -0.58
N HIS A 166 0.59 6.36 -1.38
CA HIS A 166 -0.32 5.29 -0.99
C HIS A 166 0.44 4.03 -0.55
N PHE A 167 1.37 3.51 -1.36
CA PHE A 167 2.13 2.30 -1.04
C PHE A 167 2.94 2.45 0.24
N CYS A 168 3.74 3.51 0.36
CA CYS A 168 4.61 3.74 1.51
C CYS A 168 3.80 3.95 2.79
N MET A 169 2.75 4.77 2.74
CA MET A 169 1.91 5.06 3.91
C MET A 169 1.17 3.81 4.38
N MET A 170 0.56 3.06 3.46
CA MET A 170 -0.15 1.82 3.82
C MET A 170 0.80 0.73 4.30
N ALA A 171 1.97 0.56 3.67
CA ALA A 171 2.98 -0.42 4.09
C ALA A 171 3.53 -0.12 5.48
N VAL A 172 3.80 1.14 5.81
CA VAL A 172 4.23 1.53 7.16
C VAL A 172 3.11 1.37 8.18
N ALA A 173 1.86 1.75 7.84
CA ALA A 173 0.72 1.61 8.75
C ALA A 173 0.45 0.15 9.12
N PHE A 174 0.26 -0.71 8.12
CA PHE A 174 -0.12 -2.11 8.32
C PHE A 174 1.05 -3.07 8.52
N GLY A 175 2.24 -2.72 8.03
CA GLY A 175 3.46 -3.52 8.21
C GLY A 175 4.20 -3.20 9.50
N ALA A 176 4.19 -1.94 9.97
CA ALA A 176 4.96 -1.54 11.14
C ALA A 176 4.08 -1.04 12.29
N LEU A 177 3.35 0.06 12.10
CA LEU A 177 2.72 0.77 13.23
C LEU A 177 1.64 -0.06 13.93
N PHE A 178 0.68 -0.65 13.21
CA PHE A 178 -0.35 -1.48 13.85
C PHE A 178 0.21 -2.75 14.52
N PRO A 179 1.10 -3.54 13.85
CA PRO A 179 1.76 -4.68 14.51
C PRO A 179 2.54 -4.28 15.77
N TRP A 180 3.31 -3.20 15.72
CA TRP A 180 4.05 -2.69 16.88
C TRP A 180 3.13 -2.19 18.00
N GLY A 181 2.04 -1.50 17.66
CA GLY A 181 1.05 -1.06 18.63
C GLY A 181 0.45 -2.24 19.40
N VAL A 182 0.15 -3.34 18.71
CA VAL A 182 -0.33 -4.59 19.34
C VAL A 182 0.75 -5.27 20.16
N ALA A 183 1.98 -5.34 19.66
CA ALA A 183 3.11 -5.90 20.39
C ALA A 183 3.32 -5.19 21.73
N LEU A 184 3.38 -3.86 21.73
CA LEU A 184 3.55 -3.03 22.93
C LEU A 184 2.39 -3.17 23.92
N ALA A 185 1.15 -3.29 23.44
CA ALA A 185 0.00 -3.53 24.34
C ALA A 185 0.05 -4.89 25.01
N ARG A 186 0.68 -5.88 24.36
CA ARG A 186 0.79 -7.25 24.86
C ARG A 186 1.97 -7.43 25.81
N SER A 187 3.11 -6.81 25.52
CA SER A 187 4.36 -6.97 26.27
C SER A 187 4.63 -5.87 27.29
N GLY A 188 4.04 -4.69 27.14
CA GLY A 188 4.46 -3.48 27.86
C GLY A 188 3.93 -3.33 29.28
N ARG A 189 2.98 -4.18 29.72
CA ARG A 189 2.42 -4.08 31.08
C ARG A 189 3.50 -4.41 32.12
N GLY A 190 3.70 -3.52 33.08
CA GLY A 190 4.75 -3.67 34.09
C GLY A 190 6.17 -3.60 33.51
N ALA A 191 6.36 -2.97 32.34
CA ALA A 191 7.67 -2.84 31.72
C ALA A 191 8.66 -2.13 32.65
N ARG A 192 9.85 -2.72 32.82
CA ARG A 192 10.89 -2.24 33.73
C ARG A 192 11.21 -0.76 33.48
N GLY A 193 11.06 0.07 34.52
CA GLY A 193 11.39 1.50 34.48
C GLY A 193 10.37 2.39 33.74
N ALA A 194 9.27 1.81 33.24
CA ALA A 194 8.18 2.56 32.64
C ALA A 194 7.11 2.88 33.69
N ALA A 195 6.38 3.99 33.51
CA ALA A 195 5.25 4.31 34.37
C ALA A 195 4.12 3.25 34.25
N PRO A 196 3.28 3.04 35.27
CA PRO A 196 2.24 2.00 35.24
C PRO A 196 1.28 2.07 34.05
N ASP A 197 0.98 3.29 33.57
CA ASP A 197 0.09 3.54 32.43
C ASP A 197 0.83 3.78 31.09
N ALA A 198 2.16 3.69 31.09
CA ALA A 198 2.99 3.99 29.92
C ALA A 198 2.69 3.06 28.74
N TRP A 199 2.44 1.78 28.98
CA TRP A 199 2.09 0.82 27.94
C TRP A 199 0.82 1.22 27.17
N PHE A 200 -0.17 1.77 27.89
CA PHE A 200 -1.44 2.18 27.30
C PHE A 200 -1.26 3.47 26.48
N LYS A 201 -0.47 4.42 26.99
CA LYS A 201 -0.08 5.63 26.26
C LYS A 201 0.71 5.28 25.00
N ALA A 202 1.68 4.38 25.10
CA ALA A 202 2.51 3.91 23.98
C ALA A 202 1.64 3.24 22.91
N HIS A 203 0.80 2.27 23.29
CA HIS A 203 -0.16 1.65 22.39
C HIS A 203 -1.03 2.70 21.69
N ARG A 204 -1.69 3.58 22.46
CA ARG A 204 -2.58 4.59 21.89
C ARG A 204 -1.88 5.52 20.91
N ARG A 205 -0.68 6.01 21.24
CA ARG A 205 0.09 6.90 20.36
C ARG A 205 0.48 6.23 19.05
N VAL A 206 1.00 5.00 19.11
CA VAL A 206 1.38 4.24 17.92
C VAL A 206 0.16 3.89 17.07
N GLN A 207 -0.96 3.50 17.67
CA GLN A 207 -2.20 3.21 16.94
C GLN A 207 -2.78 4.46 16.26
N ILE A 208 -2.76 5.63 16.92
CA ILE A 208 -3.21 6.89 16.31
C ILE A 208 -2.31 7.26 15.13
N ALA A 209 -0.99 7.12 15.26
CA ALA A 209 -0.06 7.37 14.16
C ALA A 209 -0.35 6.46 12.95
N GLY A 210 -0.54 5.16 13.17
CA GLY A 210 -0.93 4.22 12.11
C GLY A 210 -2.28 4.56 11.49
N TRP A 211 -3.25 4.97 12.31
CA TRP A 211 -4.58 5.37 11.86
C TRP A 211 -4.58 6.65 11.02
N LEU A 212 -3.77 7.66 11.36
CA LEU A 212 -3.62 8.85 10.52
C LEU A 212 -2.92 8.49 9.19
N LEU A 213 -1.91 7.62 9.24
CA LEU A 213 -1.16 7.23 8.07
C LEU A 213 -2.00 6.41 7.07
N GLN A 214 -2.83 5.48 7.52
CA GLN A 214 -3.76 4.77 6.63
C GLN A 214 -4.85 5.67 6.04
N LEU A 215 -5.32 6.70 6.76
CA LEU A 215 -6.24 7.68 6.18
C LEU A 215 -5.56 8.50 5.08
N GLY A 216 -4.35 8.98 5.32
CA GLY A 216 -3.59 9.70 4.30
C GLY A 216 -3.26 8.80 3.09
N GLY A 217 -2.93 7.53 3.33
CA GLY A 217 -2.75 6.54 2.27
C GLY A 217 -4.03 6.30 1.47
N LEU A 218 -5.21 6.28 2.11
CA LEU A 218 -6.49 6.15 1.41
C LEU A 218 -6.76 7.38 0.55
N VAL A 219 -6.55 8.59 1.10
CA VAL A 219 -6.68 9.85 0.35
C VAL A 219 -5.76 9.85 -0.87
N ALA A 220 -4.51 9.44 -0.70
CA ALA A 220 -3.55 9.35 -1.81
C ALA A 220 -4.02 8.39 -2.91
N ALA A 221 -4.58 7.23 -2.55
CA ALA A 221 -5.18 6.30 -3.52
C ALA A 221 -6.43 6.87 -4.21
N VAL A 222 -7.33 7.51 -3.47
CA VAL A 222 -8.55 8.11 -4.04
C VAL A 222 -8.19 9.22 -5.00
N VAL A 223 -7.28 10.13 -4.62
CA VAL A 223 -6.78 11.21 -5.49
C VAL A 223 -6.12 10.62 -6.74
N TYR A 224 -5.28 9.60 -6.57
CA TYR A 224 -4.62 8.91 -7.68
C TYR A 224 -5.65 8.30 -8.66
N VAL A 225 -6.66 7.57 -8.17
CA VAL A 225 -7.71 6.98 -9.01
C VAL A 225 -8.56 8.06 -9.68
N GLN A 226 -8.93 9.11 -8.94
CA GLN A 226 -9.72 10.23 -9.42
C GLN A 226 -9.01 10.98 -10.55
N ASN A 227 -7.73 11.27 -10.39
CA ASN A 227 -6.91 11.96 -11.39
C ASN A 227 -6.69 11.13 -12.66
N ARG A 228 -6.86 9.81 -12.57
CA ARG A 228 -6.75 8.86 -13.69
C ARG A 228 -8.10 8.36 -14.21
N GLY A 229 -9.21 8.97 -13.77
CA GLY A 229 -10.54 8.60 -14.22
C GLY A 229 -10.92 7.14 -13.99
N GLY A 230 -10.23 6.45 -13.08
CA GLY A 230 -10.43 5.03 -12.84
C GLY A 230 -11.68 4.75 -12.01
N GLY A 231 -12.27 3.58 -12.19
CA GLY A 231 -13.36 3.12 -11.33
C GLY A 231 -12.88 2.76 -9.92
N HIS A 232 -13.55 3.29 -8.90
CA HIS A 232 -13.30 2.93 -7.50
C HIS A 232 -13.86 1.53 -7.19
N PHE A 233 -13.13 0.72 -6.41
CA PHE A 233 -13.60 -0.57 -5.85
C PHE A 233 -13.81 -1.75 -6.84
N ASN A 234 -13.22 -1.67 -8.04
CA ASN A 234 -13.38 -2.68 -9.08
C ASN A 234 -12.41 -3.86 -9.00
N SER A 235 -11.46 -3.86 -8.06
CA SER A 235 -10.48 -4.94 -7.88
C SER A 235 -10.58 -5.62 -6.51
N PRO A 236 -10.14 -6.89 -6.36
CA PRO A 236 -10.04 -7.54 -5.06
C PRO A 236 -9.26 -6.74 -4.02
N HIS A 237 -8.14 -6.12 -4.43
CA HIS A 237 -7.35 -5.24 -3.56
C HIS A 237 -8.17 -4.07 -3.02
N THR A 238 -8.87 -3.34 -3.89
CA THR A 238 -9.65 -2.15 -3.48
C THR A 238 -10.84 -2.52 -2.58
N ARG A 239 -11.49 -3.67 -2.82
CA ARG A 239 -12.60 -4.18 -1.98
C ARG A 239 -12.13 -4.62 -0.60
N ILE A 240 -11.03 -5.39 -0.53
CA ILE A 240 -10.44 -5.81 0.73
C ILE A 240 -9.89 -4.58 1.49
N GLY A 241 -9.20 -3.70 0.78
CA GLY A 241 -8.59 -2.50 1.33
C GLY A 241 -9.61 -1.58 2.00
N ILE A 242 -10.72 -1.27 1.34
CA ILE A 242 -11.75 -0.40 1.93
C ILE A 242 -12.44 -1.06 3.13
N ALA A 243 -12.69 -2.38 3.08
CA ALA A 243 -13.25 -3.10 4.22
C ALA A 243 -12.32 -3.04 5.44
N VAL A 244 -11.02 -3.26 5.24
CA VAL A 244 -10.01 -3.18 6.31
C VAL A 244 -9.88 -1.76 6.84
N VAL A 245 -9.84 -0.74 5.98
CA VAL A 245 -9.76 0.67 6.40
C VAL A 245 -11.01 1.08 7.20
N ALA A 246 -12.20 0.64 6.78
CA ALA A 246 -13.44 0.92 7.49
C ALA A 246 -13.42 0.31 8.91
N ILE A 247 -13.08 -0.98 9.03
CA ILE A 247 -13.02 -1.66 10.33
C ILE A 247 -11.90 -1.08 11.21
N THR A 248 -10.76 -0.70 10.63
CA THR A 248 -9.66 -0.04 11.33
C THR A 248 -10.07 1.34 11.84
N THR A 249 -10.86 2.08 11.07
CA THR A 249 -11.40 3.39 11.46
C THR A 249 -12.48 3.27 12.53
N ALA A 250 -13.20 2.15 12.59
CA ALA A 250 -14.15 1.86 13.65
C ALA A 250 -13.47 1.52 15.00
N GLN A 251 -12.19 1.09 15.01
CA GLN A 251 -11.49 0.72 16.26
C GLN A 251 -11.32 1.88 17.26
N PRO A 252 -10.89 3.10 16.86
CA PRO A 252 -10.88 4.24 17.77
C PRO A 252 -12.27 4.58 18.34
N LEU A 253 -13.34 4.44 17.54
CA LEU A 253 -14.72 4.65 18.01
C LEU A 253 -15.10 3.59 19.05
N LEU A 254 -14.81 2.31 18.76
CA LEU A 254 -14.99 1.23 19.73
C LEU A 254 -14.18 1.50 21.01
N ALA A 255 -12.96 2.05 20.90
CA ALA A 255 -12.12 2.42 22.03
C ALA A 255 -12.63 3.63 22.82
N ALA A 256 -13.37 4.55 22.20
CA ALA A 256 -14.03 5.63 22.92
C ALA A 256 -15.20 5.13 23.77
N LEU A 257 -15.88 4.06 23.33
CA LEU A 257 -16.97 3.40 24.05
C LEU A 257 -16.49 2.40 25.12
N ARG A 258 -15.20 2.43 25.44
CA ARG A 258 -14.54 1.53 26.39
C ARG A 258 -15.17 1.67 27.79
N PRO A 259 -15.79 0.61 28.37
CA PRO A 259 -16.28 0.65 29.75
C PRO A 259 -15.14 0.86 30.75
N HIS A 260 -15.45 1.51 31.88
CA HIS A 260 -14.46 1.87 32.91
C HIS A 260 -13.72 0.63 33.43
N ALA A 261 -12.45 0.82 33.80
CA ALA A 261 -11.69 -0.23 34.46
C ALA A 261 -12.29 -0.48 35.86
N PRO A 262 -12.28 -1.74 36.34
CA PRO A 262 -12.63 -2.00 37.73
C PRO A 262 -11.67 -1.25 38.67
N GLU A 263 -12.18 -0.85 39.83
CA GLU A 263 -11.34 -0.39 40.94
C GLU A 263 -10.41 -1.51 41.41
N ASP A 264 -9.31 -1.16 42.07
CA ASP A 264 -8.31 -2.13 42.50
C ASP A 264 -8.93 -3.20 43.41
N GLY A 265 -8.81 -4.47 43.01
CA GLY A 265 -9.40 -5.61 43.71
C GLY A 265 -10.86 -5.94 43.35
N ALA A 266 -11.54 -5.11 42.56
CA ALA A 266 -12.92 -5.35 42.12
C ALA A 266 -13.00 -6.27 40.89
N THR A 267 -14.10 -7.02 40.78
CA THR A 267 -14.36 -7.88 39.61
C THR A 267 -14.74 -7.04 38.40
N LYS A 268 -14.34 -7.51 37.22
CA LYS A 268 -14.59 -6.83 35.95
C LYS A 268 -16.07 -6.98 35.54
N SER A 269 -16.69 -5.92 35.04
CA SER A 269 -18.06 -6.02 34.53
C SER A 269 -18.13 -6.87 33.25
N GLY A 270 -19.24 -7.57 33.03
CA GLY A 270 -19.44 -8.38 31.81
C GLY A 270 -19.34 -7.56 30.51
N ALA A 271 -19.79 -6.31 30.53
CA ALA A 271 -19.64 -5.37 29.40
C ALA A 271 -18.16 -5.05 29.12
N ARG A 272 -17.36 -4.83 30.18
CA ARG A 272 -15.93 -4.59 30.07
C ARG A 272 -15.19 -5.79 29.49
N GLU A 273 -15.55 -7.00 29.89
CA GLU A 273 -14.99 -8.24 29.33
C GLU A 273 -15.37 -8.47 27.87
N ALA A 274 -16.65 -8.30 27.53
CA ALA A 274 -17.13 -8.44 26.16
C ALA A 274 -16.43 -7.44 25.23
N TRP A 275 -16.30 -6.18 25.67
CA TRP A 275 -15.56 -5.15 24.95
C TRP A 275 -14.09 -5.52 24.76
N GLU A 276 -13.40 -6.01 25.81
CA GLU A 276 -12.00 -6.42 25.69
C GLU A 276 -11.81 -7.60 24.72
N ARG A 277 -12.73 -8.56 24.70
CA ARG A 277 -12.72 -9.67 23.73
C ARG A 277 -12.94 -9.14 22.31
N ALA A 278 -13.98 -8.35 22.09
CA ALA A 278 -14.30 -7.78 20.78
C ALA A 278 -13.15 -6.92 20.23
N HIS A 279 -12.62 -5.98 21.03
CA HIS A 279 -11.51 -5.11 20.63
C HIS A 279 -10.27 -5.91 20.19
N LYS A 280 -9.92 -6.98 20.92
CA LYS A 280 -8.79 -7.86 20.59
C LYS A 280 -9.04 -8.66 19.31
N VAL A 281 -10.19 -9.32 19.20
CA VAL A 281 -10.52 -10.17 18.03
C VAL A 281 -10.56 -9.34 16.76
N VAL A 282 -11.26 -8.19 16.79
CA VAL A 282 -11.30 -7.27 15.64
C VAL A 282 -9.91 -6.70 15.35
N GLY A 283 -9.10 -6.42 16.38
CA GLY A 283 -7.72 -5.97 16.21
C GLY A 283 -6.83 -6.99 15.47
N ILE A 284 -6.96 -8.28 15.81
CA ILE A 284 -6.24 -9.37 15.11
C ILE A 284 -6.74 -9.50 13.67
N ALA A 285 -8.05 -9.44 13.45
CA ALA A 285 -8.63 -9.49 12.10
C ALA A 285 -8.12 -8.34 11.22
N ILE A 286 -7.97 -7.12 11.77
CA ILE A 286 -7.37 -5.98 11.06
C ILE A 286 -5.91 -6.26 10.68
N LEU A 287 -5.10 -6.84 11.57
CA LEU A 287 -3.71 -7.16 11.25
C LEU A 287 -3.61 -8.13 10.07
N VAL A 288 -4.38 -9.23 10.12
CA VAL A 288 -4.39 -10.22 9.04
C VAL A 288 -4.93 -9.61 7.74
N GLY A 289 -6.07 -8.92 7.82
CA GLY A 289 -6.69 -8.25 6.67
C GLY A 289 -5.79 -7.19 6.04
N GLY A 290 -5.08 -6.41 6.85
CA GLY A 290 -4.12 -5.40 6.40
C GLY A 290 -2.93 -5.99 5.64
N ILE A 291 -2.39 -7.10 6.11
CA ILE A 291 -1.31 -7.82 5.40
C ILE A 291 -1.81 -8.36 4.05
N VAL A 292 -3.02 -8.93 4.02
CA VAL A 292 -3.65 -9.41 2.77
C VAL A 292 -3.93 -8.24 1.81
N ALA A 293 -4.46 -7.13 2.31
CA ALA A 293 -4.71 -5.92 1.52
C ALA A 293 -3.43 -5.36 0.91
N ALA A 294 -2.36 -5.25 1.70
CA ALA A 294 -1.05 -4.79 1.23
C ALA A 294 -0.44 -5.74 0.20
N SER A 295 -0.50 -7.05 0.44
CA SER A 295 0.06 -8.07 -0.46
C SER A 295 -0.66 -8.10 -1.81
N THR A 296 -2.00 -8.05 -1.80
CA THR A 296 -2.81 -7.96 -3.02
C THR A 296 -2.61 -6.63 -3.76
N GLY A 297 -2.37 -5.53 -3.04
CA GLY A 297 -2.01 -4.24 -3.63
C GLY A 297 -0.67 -4.25 -4.34
N ILE A 298 0.36 -4.84 -3.71
CA ILE A 298 1.69 -5.01 -4.31
C ILE A 298 1.60 -5.91 -5.56
N ALA A 299 0.85 -7.02 -5.48
CA ALA A 299 0.65 -7.90 -6.62
C ALA A 299 -0.06 -7.17 -7.78
N SER A 300 -1.11 -6.40 -7.48
CA SER A 300 -1.82 -5.58 -8.47
C SER A 300 -0.92 -4.50 -9.08
N ALA A 301 -0.05 -3.88 -8.29
CA ALA A 301 0.89 -2.89 -8.80
C ALA A 301 1.89 -3.51 -9.77
N ARG A 302 2.41 -4.70 -9.46
CA ARG A 302 3.31 -5.44 -10.35
C ARG A 302 2.62 -5.86 -11.63
N SER A 303 1.38 -6.36 -11.57
CA SER A 303 0.63 -6.75 -12.77
C SER A 303 0.30 -5.56 -13.68
N LEU A 304 0.16 -4.36 -13.11
CA LEU A 304 -0.09 -3.11 -13.84
C LEU A 304 1.19 -2.42 -14.36
N GLY A 305 2.35 -3.08 -14.24
CA GLY A 305 3.63 -2.59 -14.77
C GLY A 305 4.27 -1.46 -13.96
N TYR A 306 3.88 -1.24 -12.70
CA TYR A 306 4.60 -0.29 -11.84
C TYR A 306 6.00 -0.78 -11.53
N GLY A 307 6.96 0.16 -11.51
CA GLY A 307 8.38 -0.12 -11.37
C GLY A 307 8.72 -1.07 -10.22
N GLY A 308 9.70 -1.94 -10.47
CA GLY A 308 10.22 -2.90 -9.48
C GLY A 308 10.74 -2.23 -8.21
N GLU A 309 11.24 -1.00 -8.30
CA GLU A 309 11.69 -0.21 -7.16
C GLU A 309 10.53 0.16 -6.22
N ALA A 310 9.45 0.78 -6.72
CA ALA A 310 8.32 1.18 -5.88
C ALA A 310 7.63 -0.01 -5.21
N THR A 311 7.38 -1.09 -5.97
CA THR A 311 6.79 -2.31 -5.43
C THR A 311 7.77 -3.08 -4.52
N GLY A 312 9.07 -2.98 -4.79
CA GLY A 312 10.15 -3.49 -3.94
C GLY A 312 10.24 -2.78 -2.61
N SER A 313 10.24 -1.45 -2.59
CA SER A 313 10.24 -0.62 -1.38
C SER A 313 9.01 -0.91 -0.51
N ALA A 314 7.82 -1.00 -1.10
CA ALA A 314 6.61 -1.37 -0.38
C ALA A 314 6.71 -2.76 0.27
N THR A 315 7.25 -3.74 -0.48
CA THR A 315 7.48 -5.10 0.03
C THR A 315 8.50 -5.09 1.17
N ALA A 316 9.60 -4.35 1.02
CA ALA A 316 10.64 -4.24 2.03
C ALA A 316 10.12 -3.61 3.32
N LEU A 317 9.36 -2.51 3.23
CA LEU A 317 8.75 -1.85 4.38
C LEU A 317 7.76 -2.76 5.11
N LEU A 318 6.91 -3.47 4.36
CA LEU A 318 5.97 -4.44 4.92
C LEU A 318 6.69 -5.56 5.67
N CYS A 319 7.66 -6.22 5.01
CA CYS A 319 8.41 -7.32 5.62
C CYS A 319 9.24 -6.86 6.81
N PHE A 320 9.93 -5.72 6.69
CA PHE A 320 10.76 -5.18 7.77
C PHE A 320 9.92 -4.86 9.01
N GLY A 321 8.78 -4.18 8.86
CA GLY A 321 7.89 -3.89 9.97
C GLY A 321 7.38 -5.15 10.68
N LEU A 322 6.96 -6.16 9.89
CA LEU A 322 6.41 -7.40 10.43
C LEU A 322 7.49 -8.24 11.13
N VAL A 323 8.66 -8.39 10.51
CA VAL A 323 9.78 -9.15 11.07
C VAL A 323 10.29 -8.48 12.34
N THR A 324 10.43 -7.16 12.37
CA THR A 324 10.89 -6.46 13.58
C THR A 324 9.91 -6.61 14.74
N ALA A 325 8.60 -6.48 14.50
CA ALA A 325 7.58 -6.73 15.52
C ALA A 325 7.59 -8.19 16.01
N ALA A 326 7.75 -9.15 15.09
CA ALA A 326 7.81 -10.57 15.42
C ALA A 326 9.07 -10.92 16.23
N CYS A 327 10.25 -10.42 15.84
CA CYS A 327 11.50 -10.59 16.58
C CYS A 327 11.40 -9.98 17.98
N TYR A 328 10.82 -8.78 18.10
CA TYR A 328 10.56 -8.16 19.39
C TYR A 328 9.68 -9.05 20.30
N MET A 329 8.59 -9.60 19.75
CA MET A 329 7.71 -10.51 20.50
C MET A 329 8.40 -11.82 20.88
N ALA A 330 9.23 -12.38 19.99
CA ALA A 330 10.00 -13.59 20.27
C ALA A 330 11.01 -13.35 21.40
N LEU A 331 11.71 -12.22 21.41
CA LEU A 331 12.61 -11.83 22.50
C LEU A 331 11.86 -11.65 23.82
N HIS A 332 10.67 -11.05 23.78
CA HIS A 332 9.82 -10.90 24.96
C HIS A 332 9.40 -12.27 25.54
N TRP A 333 8.92 -13.19 24.70
CA TRP A 333 8.53 -14.54 25.13
C TRP A 333 9.70 -15.40 25.60
N ALA A 334 10.90 -15.18 25.04
CA ALA A 334 12.11 -15.83 25.52
C ALA A 334 12.63 -15.26 26.86
N GLY A 335 11.95 -14.28 27.46
CA GLY A 335 12.39 -13.60 28.68
C GLY A 335 13.58 -12.66 28.50
N LYS A 336 14.09 -12.51 27.27
CA LYS A 336 15.29 -11.71 26.93
C LYS A 336 14.97 -10.26 26.56
N GLY A 337 13.68 -9.92 26.42
CA GLY A 337 13.21 -8.62 25.93
C GLY A 337 12.86 -7.60 27.01
N ALA A 338 13.08 -7.87 28.30
CA ALA A 338 12.59 -7.02 29.40
C ALA A 338 13.19 -5.60 29.38
N ALA A 339 14.50 -5.48 29.20
CA ALA A 339 15.19 -4.19 29.11
C ALA A 339 14.75 -3.38 27.87
N LEU A 340 14.68 -4.05 26.70
CA LEU A 340 14.21 -3.44 25.46
C LEU A 340 12.76 -2.95 25.59
N THR A 341 11.88 -3.78 26.15
CA THR A 341 10.48 -3.43 26.39
C THR A 341 10.36 -2.24 27.33
N GLY A 342 11.12 -2.23 28.43
CA GLY A 342 11.22 -1.09 29.34
C GLY A 342 11.61 0.20 28.64
N ALA A 343 12.66 0.15 27.82
CA ALA A 343 13.16 1.31 27.07
C ALA A 343 12.12 1.84 26.06
N VAL A 344 11.55 0.96 25.22
CA VAL A 344 10.58 1.36 24.19
C VAL A 344 9.29 1.90 24.80
N VAL A 345 8.75 1.22 25.82
CA VAL A 345 7.52 1.66 26.50
C VAL A 345 7.74 2.96 27.26
N SER A 346 8.91 3.15 27.89
CA SER A 346 9.23 4.42 28.55
C SER A 346 9.36 5.58 27.56
N ALA A 347 10.02 5.35 26.43
CA ALA A 347 10.19 6.38 25.40
C ALA A 347 8.83 6.82 24.81
N LEU A 348 7.95 5.86 24.54
CA LEU A 348 6.65 6.13 23.92
C LEU A 348 5.54 6.47 24.91
N GLY A 349 5.67 6.09 26.18
CA GLY A 349 4.59 6.14 27.18
C GLY A 349 4.91 6.97 28.43
N GLY A 350 6.19 7.26 28.68
CA GLY A 350 6.69 7.95 29.87
C GLY A 350 7.44 7.00 30.82
N SER A 351 8.52 7.51 31.43
CA SER A 351 9.32 6.81 32.43
C SER A 351 8.70 6.89 33.82
N ALA A 352 8.99 5.91 34.67
CA ALA A 352 8.62 5.94 36.08
C ALA A 352 9.25 7.15 36.81
N PRO A 353 8.58 7.73 37.82
CA PRO A 353 9.13 8.80 38.65
C PRO A 353 10.40 8.33 39.40
N PRO A 354 11.30 9.25 39.78
CA PRO A 354 12.60 8.91 40.36
C PRO A 354 12.55 7.99 41.59
N ALA A 355 11.50 8.13 42.42
CA ALA A 355 11.31 7.33 43.64
C ALA A 355 11.09 5.84 43.37
N GLU A 356 10.35 5.46 42.31
CA GLU A 356 10.15 4.06 41.92
C GLU A 356 11.36 3.49 41.13
N ARG A 357 12.17 4.36 40.54
CA ARG A 357 13.38 3.98 39.81
C ARG A 357 14.49 3.47 40.73
N ALA A 358 14.52 3.94 41.98
CA ALA A 358 15.50 3.56 43.00
C ALA A 358 15.22 2.19 43.64
N VAL A 359 13.95 1.82 43.80
CA VAL A 359 13.55 0.53 44.41
C VAL A 359 13.93 -0.66 43.50
N GLY A 360 13.70 -0.56 42.19
CA GLY A 360 14.08 -1.61 41.23
C GLY A 360 15.59 -1.74 40.95
N ALA A 361 16.42 -0.83 41.46
CA ALA A 361 17.88 -0.95 41.43
C ALA A 361 18.41 -1.75 42.64
N HIS A 362 17.68 -1.74 43.76
CA HIS A 362 18.04 -2.48 44.97
C HIS A 362 17.71 -3.98 44.86
N ASP A 363 16.61 -4.34 44.19
CA ASP A 363 16.22 -5.75 44.00
C ASP A 363 17.15 -6.50 43.04
N ALA A 364 17.77 -5.81 42.08
CA ALA A 364 18.76 -6.40 41.17
C ALA A 364 20.13 -6.69 41.84
N ALA A 365 20.38 -6.14 43.03
CA ALA A 365 21.57 -6.40 43.82
C ALA A 365 21.40 -7.59 44.78
N PHE A 366 20.16 -7.92 45.16
CA PHE A 366 19.88 -9.05 46.06
C PHE A 366 19.96 -10.43 45.37
N ASP A 367 19.80 -10.49 44.05
CA ASP A 367 19.93 -11.71 43.23
C ASP A 367 21.39 -12.13 42.97
N LYS A 368 22.37 -11.46 43.60
CA LYS A 368 23.82 -11.72 43.42
C LYS A 368 24.57 -12.06 44.71
N LEU A 369 23.88 -12.42 45.79
CA LEU A 369 24.54 -12.99 46.96
C LEU A 369 24.63 -14.52 46.82
N PRO A 370 25.83 -15.13 46.87
CA PRO A 370 25.94 -16.58 46.86
C PRO A 370 25.21 -17.14 48.08
N ALA A 371 24.45 -18.22 47.87
CA ALA A 371 23.75 -18.94 48.93
C ALA A 371 24.79 -19.37 50.00
N GLY A 372 24.77 -18.67 51.13
CA GLY A 372 25.58 -19.03 52.29
C GLY A 372 25.01 -20.29 52.94
N ASP A 373 25.89 -21.26 53.17
CA ASP A 373 25.59 -22.55 53.80
C ASP A 373 24.86 -22.36 55.14
N ALA A 374 23.74 -23.06 55.29
CA ALA A 374 23.00 -23.13 56.55
C ALA A 374 23.75 -24.02 57.57
N PRO A 375 23.91 -23.61 58.84
CA PRO A 375 24.50 -24.48 59.85
C PRO A 375 23.52 -25.56 60.28
N SER A 376 23.97 -26.81 60.29
CA SER A 376 23.25 -27.95 60.88
C SER A 376 23.26 -27.84 62.41
N THR A 377 22.09 -27.63 63.01
CA THR A 377 21.88 -27.87 64.44
C THR A 377 20.93 -29.05 64.62
N THR A 378 21.52 -30.23 64.78
CA THR A 378 20.88 -31.38 65.43
C THR A 378 20.95 -31.19 66.94
N ALA A 379 19.80 -31.32 67.60
CA ALA A 379 19.67 -31.79 68.97
C ALA A 379 19.13 -33.22 68.92
#